data_AF-A0A099F1C2-F1
#
_entry.id   AF-A0A099F1C2-F1
#
_cell.length_a   1.000
_cell.length_b   1.000
_cell.length_c   1.000
_cell.angle_alpha   90.00
_cell.angle_beta   90.00
_cell.angle_gamma   90.00
#
_symmetry.space_group_name_H-M   'P 1'
#
loop_
_entity.id
_entity.type
_entity.pdbx_description
1 polymer ?
#
loop_
_entity_poly.entity_id
_entity_poly.type
_entity_poly.pdbx_seq_one_letter_code
_entity_poly.pdbx_strand_id
1 'polypeptide(L)'
;MIVQRTFDAYGELVERLGLFAPPDDERPMDLGTHEGLLSPQAIPADPAACCIVGVIDHAIPFAHRLLTCASGHSRVASVWMQDAPTVRRRPDIAFGQDLHGTEIDFLRGLGGSGRKRSAEEIYRLLGLIDPARRNGRWFLHQYSHGAAVAGMAAGFDPGDARGLAHPLIGVSLPDWALEQTSGSSMPYLIQASVIYIISRARMLVQQFSQAAGRELRLPLVINISLGVTAGPRDGTSLIEMLQDSISLDPPPGLGPVHFVLSIGNTRQERLNAVMKQGDKIAWQILPDDFTASECQFWSQPHAPGQDAIRLRLTLPDGRRVVSRFDPPEPGRAQLARIRDRHGHELARLVLQGRAEQGGRMRQSLSVIVPPSVPPRPSPGQPPVPGRPTTAPPGQWKLKLAGGPPGDCDVVIQRDDRLPGFPPAGRQSYLDDPDYTIWLPDGQWPGPDPVPADAMIRRNGTCNAYAWGDRQIRCGAALGSTKEKLARFSPYSSLLRDGMAGDLVAPGDCGMARRGVLAPGMTDGAMQLVSGTSIATPQLTRWLAGQLAAGAGFATRDQVIAAARAARPGWPDPPRVDPELPWQIRE
;
A
#
# COMPACT_ATOMS: atom_id res chain seq x y z
N MET A 1 12.40 13.65 -14.29
CA MET A 1 13.55 12.80 -13.90
C MET A 1 13.11 11.52 -13.19
N ILE A 2 12.35 11.57 -12.08
CA ILE A 2 11.92 10.37 -11.34
C ILE A 2 11.11 9.41 -12.22
N VAL A 3 10.13 9.94 -12.96
CA VAL A 3 9.32 9.15 -13.92
C VAL A 3 10.19 8.42 -14.94
N GLN A 4 11.23 9.07 -15.48
CA GLN A 4 12.16 8.43 -16.41
C GLN A 4 12.92 7.28 -15.73
N ARG A 5 13.44 7.50 -14.51
CA ARG A 5 14.09 6.43 -13.73
C ARG A 5 13.15 5.27 -13.43
N THR A 6 11.85 5.53 -13.27
CA THR A 6 10.83 4.49 -13.13
C THR A 6 10.68 3.70 -14.43
N PHE A 7 10.61 4.36 -15.58
CA PHE A 7 10.61 3.64 -16.86
C PHE A 7 11.88 2.83 -17.08
N ASP A 8 13.05 3.38 -16.75
CA ASP A 8 14.32 2.66 -16.90
C ASP A 8 14.38 1.44 -15.95
N ALA A 9 13.84 1.56 -14.73
CA ALA A 9 13.80 0.49 -13.74
C ALA A 9 12.75 -0.59 -14.05
N TYR A 10 11.66 -0.23 -14.71
CA TYR A 10 10.51 -1.12 -14.98
C TYR A 10 10.29 -1.39 -16.47
N GLY A 11 11.22 -1.05 -17.35
CA GLY A 11 11.04 -1.11 -18.81
C GLY A 11 10.60 -2.48 -19.30
N GLU A 12 11.23 -3.56 -18.81
CA GLU A 12 10.84 -4.94 -19.15
C GLU A 12 9.42 -5.28 -18.65
N LEU A 13 9.01 -4.77 -17.47
CA LEU A 13 7.63 -4.93 -17.00
C LEU A 13 6.67 -4.17 -17.91
N VAL A 14 7.00 -2.93 -18.28
CA VAL A 14 6.19 -2.09 -19.15
C VAL A 14 5.97 -2.74 -20.51
N GLU A 15 7.03 -3.24 -21.15
CA GLU A 15 6.96 -3.99 -22.41
C GLU A 15 6.10 -5.25 -22.30
N ARG A 16 6.09 -5.87 -21.12
CA ARG A 16 5.32 -7.10 -20.84
C ARG A 16 3.98 -6.85 -20.17
N LEU A 17 3.54 -5.60 -19.98
CA LEU A 17 2.27 -5.31 -19.32
C LEU A 17 1.11 -6.03 -20.00
N GLY A 18 1.12 -6.13 -21.34
CA GLY A 18 0.09 -6.87 -22.10
C GLY A 18 0.05 -8.39 -21.85
N LEU A 19 1.07 -8.97 -21.19
CA LEU A 19 1.06 -10.37 -20.75
C LEU A 19 0.40 -10.55 -19.38
N PHE A 20 0.32 -9.49 -18.57
CA PHE A 20 -0.18 -9.51 -17.20
C PHE A 20 -1.53 -8.80 -17.03
N ALA A 21 -1.71 -7.67 -17.69
CA ALA A 21 -2.99 -7.01 -17.81
C ALA A 21 -3.96 -7.96 -18.51
N PRO A 22 -5.25 -7.96 -18.12
CA PRO A 22 -6.26 -8.68 -18.88
C PRO A 22 -6.13 -8.27 -20.34
N PRO A 23 -6.24 -9.23 -21.30
CA PRO A 23 -6.35 -8.84 -22.70
C PRO A 23 -7.46 -7.80 -22.81
N ASP A 24 -7.28 -6.81 -23.70
CA ASP A 24 -8.30 -5.81 -24.01
C ASP A 24 -9.59 -6.53 -24.41
N ASP A 25 -10.44 -6.78 -23.43
CA ASP A 25 -11.74 -7.38 -23.65
C ASP A 25 -12.67 -6.22 -23.97
N GLU A 26 -12.62 -5.85 -25.24
CA GLU A 26 -13.44 -4.76 -25.75
C GLU A 26 -14.90 -5.17 -25.71
N ARG A 27 -15.65 -4.50 -24.83
CA ARG A 27 -17.10 -4.58 -24.78
C ARG A 27 -17.66 -3.18 -25.01
N PRO A 28 -17.65 -2.68 -26.26
CA PRO A 28 -18.11 -1.34 -26.55
C PRO A 28 -19.49 -1.11 -25.94
N MET A 29 -19.58 -0.09 -25.10
CA MET A 29 -20.82 0.27 -24.41
C MET A 29 -21.05 1.76 -24.59
N ASP A 30 -22.32 2.13 -24.80
CA ASP A 30 -22.71 3.53 -24.70
C ASP A 30 -22.63 3.96 -23.23
N LEU A 31 -21.80 4.98 -22.97
CA LEU A 31 -21.63 5.60 -21.66
C LEU A 31 -22.21 7.03 -21.63
N GLY A 32 -23.00 7.39 -22.64
CA GLY A 32 -23.51 8.73 -22.85
C GLY A 32 -22.47 9.71 -23.42
N THR A 33 -22.93 10.92 -23.74
CA THR A 33 -22.14 12.00 -24.33
C THR A 33 -21.70 13.06 -23.30
N HIS A 34 -21.70 12.71 -22.02
CA HIS A 34 -21.52 13.69 -20.94
C HIS A 34 -20.08 14.22 -20.85
N GLU A 35 -19.95 15.54 -20.80
CA GLU A 35 -18.68 16.24 -20.61
C GLU A 35 -18.35 16.44 -19.11
N GLY A 36 -17.07 16.48 -18.76
CA GLY A 36 -16.59 16.70 -17.39
C GLY A 36 -16.40 15.42 -16.56
N LEU A 37 -15.94 15.61 -15.31
CA LEU A 37 -15.73 14.52 -14.36
C LEU A 37 -16.96 14.31 -13.46
N LEU A 38 -17.61 15.38 -13.03
CA LEU A 38 -18.81 15.32 -12.19
C LEU A 38 -20.02 15.99 -12.86
N SER A 39 -21.22 15.47 -12.59
CA SER A 39 -22.46 16.15 -12.97
C SER A 39 -22.65 17.43 -12.13
N PRO A 40 -23.35 18.47 -12.63
CA PRO A 40 -23.57 19.72 -11.89
C PRO A 40 -24.16 19.52 -10.48
N GLN A 41 -24.99 18.51 -10.28
CA GLN A 41 -25.63 18.16 -9.00
C GLN A 41 -24.64 17.62 -7.95
N ALA A 42 -23.44 17.22 -8.37
CA ALA A 42 -22.36 16.77 -7.51
C ALA A 42 -21.27 17.85 -7.32
N ILE A 43 -21.44 19.03 -7.91
CA ILE A 43 -20.58 20.19 -7.66
C ILE A 43 -21.12 20.92 -6.41
N PRO A 44 -20.28 21.19 -5.39
CA PRO A 44 -20.70 21.92 -4.20
C PRO A 44 -21.03 23.37 -4.52
N ALA A 45 -21.87 23.98 -3.68
CA ALA A 45 -22.26 25.39 -3.81
C ALA A 45 -21.06 26.36 -3.71
N ASP A 46 -20.05 26.01 -2.90
CA ASP A 46 -18.75 26.67 -2.89
C ASP A 46 -17.65 25.69 -3.36
N PRO A 47 -17.30 25.72 -4.67
CA PRO A 47 -16.25 24.87 -5.21
C PRO A 47 -14.85 25.14 -4.63
N ALA A 48 -14.63 26.27 -3.95
CA ALA A 48 -13.33 26.58 -3.34
C ALA A 48 -13.16 25.95 -1.95
N ALA A 49 -14.24 25.63 -1.25
CA ALA A 49 -14.25 24.98 0.06
C ALA A 49 -14.26 23.44 -0.09
N CYS A 50 -13.30 22.90 -0.83
CA CYS A 50 -13.25 21.48 -1.20
C CYS A 50 -11.87 20.89 -0.99
N CYS A 51 -11.82 19.58 -0.69
CA CYS A 51 -10.61 18.79 -0.73
C CYS A 51 -10.85 17.51 -1.53
N ILE A 52 -10.03 17.28 -2.55
CA ILE A 52 -10.11 16.06 -3.35
C ILE A 52 -9.54 14.90 -2.52
N VAL A 53 -10.22 13.75 -2.53
CA VAL A 53 -9.74 12.53 -1.87
C VAL A 53 -9.32 11.54 -2.95
N GLY A 54 -8.04 11.13 -2.93
CA GLY A 54 -7.51 10.05 -3.74
C GLY A 54 -7.47 8.74 -2.95
N VAL A 55 -7.88 7.62 -3.54
CA VAL A 55 -7.75 6.28 -2.92
C VAL A 55 -7.11 5.32 -3.91
N ILE A 56 -6.00 4.71 -3.52
CA ILE A 56 -5.36 3.61 -4.25
C ILE A 56 -5.54 2.34 -3.42
N ASP A 57 -6.39 1.43 -3.89
CA ASP A 57 -6.69 0.18 -3.21
C ASP A 57 -7.17 -0.91 -4.19
N HIS A 58 -7.87 -1.93 -3.72
CA HIS A 58 -8.40 -3.04 -4.51
C HIS A 58 -9.93 -3.11 -4.43
N ALA A 59 -10.59 -3.35 -5.57
CA ALA A 59 -12.05 -3.52 -5.65
C ALA A 59 -12.84 -2.38 -4.95
N ILE A 60 -12.61 -1.14 -5.38
CA ILE A 60 -13.31 0.05 -4.87
C ILE A 60 -14.75 0.05 -5.41
N PRO A 61 -15.79 0.06 -4.56
CA PRO A 61 -17.18 0.04 -5.00
C PRO A 61 -17.63 1.46 -5.42
N PHE A 62 -17.23 1.90 -6.61
CA PHE A 62 -17.49 3.28 -7.08
C PHE A 62 -18.99 3.64 -7.22
N ALA A 63 -19.87 2.67 -7.42
CA ALA A 63 -21.32 2.84 -7.44
C ALA A 63 -22.00 2.68 -6.05
N HIS A 64 -21.25 2.65 -4.95
CA HIS A 64 -21.82 2.55 -3.59
C HIS A 64 -22.60 3.82 -3.19
N ARG A 65 -23.72 3.69 -2.45
CA ARG A 65 -24.54 4.87 -2.05
C ARG A 65 -23.75 5.89 -1.26
N LEU A 66 -22.82 5.45 -0.43
CA LEU A 66 -22.01 6.35 0.40
C LEU A 66 -21.12 7.28 -0.44
N LEU A 67 -20.98 7.01 -1.74
CA LEU A 67 -20.22 7.81 -2.69
C LEU A 67 -21.13 8.61 -3.64
N THR A 68 -22.40 8.83 -3.28
CA THR A 68 -23.33 9.70 -4.01
C THR A 68 -23.71 10.93 -3.19
N CYS A 69 -24.33 11.92 -3.84
CA CYS A 69 -25.03 13.01 -3.18
C CYS A 69 -26.53 12.72 -3.03
N ALA A 70 -27.29 13.64 -2.43
CA ALA A 70 -28.71 13.46 -2.11
C ALA A 70 -29.58 13.20 -3.34
N SER A 71 -29.19 13.71 -4.51
CA SER A 71 -29.89 13.48 -5.78
C SER A 71 -29.53 12.14 -6.44
N GLY A 72 -28.65 11.34 -5.83
CA GLY A 72 -28.17 10.06 -6.34
C GLY A 72 -26.99 10.15 -7.32
N HIS A 73 -26.58 11.37 -7.71
CA HIS A 73 -25.41 11.57 -8.57
C HIS A 73 -24.11 11.20 -7.85
N SER A 74 -23.14 10.72 -8.61
CA SER A 74 -21.84 10.26 -8.14
C SER A 74 -21.02 11.41 -7.58
N ARG A 75 -20.36 11.17 -6.44
CA ARG A 75 -19.24 11.97 -5.92
C ARG A 75 -17.88 11.37 -6.30
N VAL A 76 -17.88 10.21 -6.96
CA VAL A 76 -16.69 9.67 -7.62
C VAL A 76 -16.49 10.44 -8.91
N ALA A 77 -15.48 11.30 -8.94
CA ALA A 77 -15.13 12.11 -10.10
C ALA A 77 -14.49 11.27 -11.20
N SER A 78 -13.62 10.34 -10.82
CA SER A 78 -13.01 9.38 -11.75
C SER A 78 -12.62 8.11 -11.00
N VAL A 79 -12.70 6.96 -11.66
CA VAL A 79 -12.17 5.70 -11.14
C VAL A 79 -11.48 4.90 -12.23
N TRP A 80 -10.22 4.51 -11.98
CA TRP A 80 -9.48 3.60 -12.85
C TRP A 80 -9.48 2.19 -12.27
N MET A 81 -10.08 1.26 -13.00
CA MET A 81 -10.11 -0.16 -12.66
C MET A 81 -9.12 -0.88 -13.56
N GLN A 82 -7.93 -1.16 -13.01
CA GLN A 82 -6.79 -1.67 -13.77
C GLN A 82 -6.99 -3.08 -14.33
N ASP A 83 -7.92 -3.86 -13.77
CA ASP A 83 -8.22 -5.24 -14.19
C ASP A 83 -9.59 -5.38 -14.88
N ALA A 84 -10.27 -4.26 -15.13
CA ALA A 84 -11.60 -4.27 -15.72
C ALA A 84 -11.55 -4.46 -17.25
N PRO A 85 -12.59 -5.07 -17.84
CA PRO A 85 -12.79 -5.02 -19.29
C PRO A 85 -12.87 -3.58 -19.78
N THR A 86 -12.27 -3.31 -20.93
CA THR A 86 -12.31 -1.98 -21.55
C THR A 86 -13.62 -1.81 -22.31
N VAL A 87 -14.52 -1.00 -21.77
CA VAL A 87 -15.78 -0.64 -22.44
C VAL A 87 -15.64 0.59 -23.33
N ARG A 88 -14.69 1.48 -23.02
CA ARG A 88 -14.35 2.65 -23.82
C ARG A 88 -12.89 3.05 -23.62
N ARG A 89 -12.09 2.97 -24.69
CA ARG A 89 -10.67 3.37 -24.68
C ARG A 89 -10.51 4.88 -24.47
N ARG A 90 -9.51 5.26 -23.69
CA ARG A 90 -9.02 6.63 -23.59
C ARG A 90 -7.53 6.67 -23.94
N PRO A 91 -7.05 7.65 -24.73
CA PRO A 91 -5.66 7.66 -25.18
C PRO A 91 -4.62 7.69 -24.05
N ASP A 92 -4.98 8.26 -22.90
CA ASP A 92 -4.12 8.41 -21.73
C ASP A 92 -4.21 7.23 -20.73
N ILE A 93 -5.02 6.21 -21.03
CA ILE A 93 -5.20 5.02 -20.19
C ILE A 93 -4.69 3.80 -20.94
N ALA A 94 -3.58 3.24 -20.45
CA ALA A 94 -2.88 2.16 -21.14
C ALA A 94 -3.59 0.80 -21.05
N PHE A 95 -4.35 0.55 -19.99
CA PHE A 95 -5.05 -0.72 -19.74
C PHE A 95 -6.17 -0.53 -18.73
N GLY A 96 -7.11 -1.48 -18.69
CA GLY A 96 -8.28 -1.42 -17.82
C GLY A 96 -9.28 -0.34 -18.24
N GLN A 97 -10.19 0.03 -17.34
CA GLN A 97 -11.24 0.99 -17.62
C GLN A 97 -11.17 2.21 -16.69
N ASP A 98 -11.23 3.40 -17.28
CA ASP A 98 -11.44 4.66 -16.57
C ASP A 98 -12.88 5.14 -16.76
N LEU A 99 -13.62 5.33 -15.67
CA LEU A 99 -14.97 5.89 -15.67
C LEU A 99 -15.00 7.24 -14.96
N HIS A 100 -15.62 8.23 -15.61
CA HIS A 100 -15.93 9.51 -14.99
C HIS A 100 -17.25 9.43 -14.20
N GLY A 101 -17.44 10.34 -13.25
CA GLY A 101 -18.68 10.45 -12.47
C GLY A 101 -19.93 10.65 -13.32
N THR A 102 -19.84 11.42 -14.39
CA THR A 102 -20.94 11.62 -15.35
C THR A 102 -21.33 10.33 -16.08
N GLU A 103 -20.39 9.42 -16.35
CA GLU A 103 -20.66 8.11 -16.94
C GLU A 103 -21.26 7.15 -15.91
N ILE A 104 -20.80 7.22 -14.66
CA ILE A 104 -21.43 6.48 -13.55
C ILE A 104 -22.89 6.91 -13.39
N ASP A 105 -23.17 8.22 -13.49
CA ASP A 105 -24.52 8.77 -13.43
C ASP A 105 -25.40 8.28 -14.59
N PHE A 106 -24.86 8.31 -15.81
CA PHE A 106 -25.54 7.76 -16.98
C PHE A 106 -25.92 6.28 -16.78
N LEU A 107 -24.98 5.47 -16.29
CA LEU A 107 -25.21 4.05 -16.00
C LEU A 107 -26.27 3.86 -14.91
N ARG A 108 -26.33 4.76 -13.91
CA ARG A 108 -27.37 4.77 -12.87
C ARG A 108 -28.76 5.14 -13.36
N GLY A 109 -28.92 5.70 -14.55
CA GLY A 109 -30.20 6.25 -15.00
C GLY A 109 -30.35 7.76 -14.80
N LEU A 110 -29.28 8.45 -14.39
CA LEU A 110 -29.26 9.89 -14.10
C LEU A 110 -28.53 10.59 -15.26
N GLY A 111 -29.26 11.17 -16.22
CA GLY A 111 -28.66 11.76 -17.43
C GLY A 111 -29.29 11.35 -18.77
N GLY A 112 -30.45 10.67 -18.74
CA GLY A 112 -31.23 10.39 -19.95
C GLY A 112 -31.28 8.93 -20.41
N SER A 113 -30.59 8.00 -19.75
CA SER A 113 -30.64 6.57 -20.10
C SER A 113 -31.95 5.86 -19.73
N GLY A 114 -32.85 6.54 -19.00
CA GLY A 114 -34.24 6.13 -18.73
C GLY A 114 -34.43 4.97 -17.73
N ARG A 115 -33.44 4.07 -17.61
CA ARG A 115 -33.48 2.92 -16.69
C ARG A 115 -32.61 3.16 -15.46
N LYS A 116 -33.23 3.19 -14.28
CA LYS A 116 -32.51 3.14 -13.01
C LYS A 116 -31.84 1.78 -12.82
N ARG A 117 -30.59 1.79 -12.36
CA ARG A 117 -29.81 0.57 -12.09
C ARG A 117 -29.23 0.60 -10.68
N SER A 118 -29.23 -0.55 -10.04
CA SER A 118 -28.49 -0.81 -8.79
C SER A 118 -26.98 -0.83 -9.04
N ALA A 119 -26.18 -0.68 -7.97
CA ALA A 119 -24.72 -0.79 -8.05
C ALA A 119 -24.28 -2.14 -8.65
N GLU A 120 -24.89 -3.25 -8.21
CA GLU A 120 -24.58 -4.58 -8.73
C GLU A 120 -24.91 -4.75 -10.21
N GLU A 121 -26.03 -4.19 -10.69
CA GLU A 121 -26.36 -4.20 -12.12
C GLU A 121 -25.28 -3.44 -12.94
N ILE A 122 -24.79 -2.32 -12.42
CA ILE A 122 -23.69 -1.56 -13.06
C ILE A 122 -22.42 -2.39 -13.12
N TYR A 123 -22.04 -3.05 -12.02
CA TYR A 123 -20.84 -3.90 -11.99
C TYR A 123 -20.96 -5.12 -12.92
N ARG A 124 -22.14 -5.74 -13.04
CA ARG A 124 -22.41 -6.81 -14.00
C ARG A 124 -22.28 -6.32 -15.44
N LEU A 125 -22.85 -5.16 -15.74
CA LEU A 125 -22.78 -4.55 -17.08
C LEU A 125 -21.33 -4.29 -17.51
N LEU A 126 -20.50 -3.79 -16.60
CA LEU A 126 -19.09 -3.53 -16.84
C LEU A 126 -18.20 -4.80 -16.81
N GLY A 127 -18.80 -5.99 -16.59
CA GLY A 127 -18.07 -7.26 -16.52
C GLY A 127 -17.17 -7.40 -15.28
N LEU A 128 -17.37 -6.57 -14.25
CA LEU A 128 -16.70 -6.68 -12.95
C LEU A 128 -17.30 -7.80 -12.09
N ILE A 129 -18.58 -8.10 -12.34
CA ILE A 129 -19.26 -9.29 -11.84
C ILE A 129 -19.44 -10.24 -13.01
N ASP A 130 -18.53 -11.20 -13.15
CA ASP A 130 -18.55 -12.23 -14.18
C ASP A 130 -18.03 -13.56 -13.60
N PRO A 131 -18.91 -14.53 -13.27
CA PRO A 131 -18.50 -15.79 -12.66
C PRO A 131 -17.64 -16.66 -13.60
N ALA A 132 -17.71 -16.42 -14.91
CA ALA A 132 -16.89 -17.10 -15.91
C ALA A 132 -15.45 -16.58 -15.94
N ARG A 133 -15.19 -15.39 -15.39
CA ARG A 133 -13.84 -14.84 -15.23
C ARG A 133 -13.29 -15.15 -13.85
N ARG A 134 -11.99 -15.45 -13.80
CA ARG A 134 -11.28 -15.64 -12.53
C ARG A 134 -11.31 -14.37 -11.67
N ASN A 135 -11.14 -13.20 -12.30
CA ASN A 135 -11.01 -11.89 -11.64
C ASN A 135 -12.37 -11.18 -11.46
N GLY A 136 -13.42 -11.64 -12.16
CA GLY A 136 -14.78 -11.05 -12.09
C GLY A 136 -15.57 -11.42 -10.83
N ARG A 137 -14.90 -11.85 -9.76
CA ARG A 137 -15.54 -12.39 -8.54
C ARG A 137 -15.46 -11.44 -7.36
N TRP A 138 -14.53 -10.49 -7.34
CA TRP A 138 -14.36 -9.60 -6.18
C TRP A 138 -15.54 -8.69 -5.94
N PHE A 139 -16.17 -8.20 -7.01
CA PHE A 139 -17.40 -7.42 -6.91
C PHE A 139 -18.65 -8.26 -6.59
N LEU A 140 -18.55 -9.60 -6.59
CA LEU A 140 -19.61 -10.48 -6.04
C LEU A 140 -19.54 -10.60 -4.52
N HIS A 141 -18.38 -10.32 -3.91
CA HIS A 141 -18.21 -10.48 -2.47
C HIS A 141 -18.96 -9.37 -1.73
N GLN A 142 -19.47 -9.68 -0.54
CA GLN A 142 -20.08 -8.67 0.34
C GLN A 142 -19.03 -7.68 0.87
N TYR A 143 -17.76 -8.07 0.90
CA TYR A 143 -16.67 -7.33 1.52
C TYR A 143 -15.46 -7.29 0.60
N SER A 144 -14.80 -6.13 0.55
CA SER A 144 -13.46 -5.97 -0.01
C SER A 144 -12.65 -5.02 0.87
N HIS A 145 -11.33 -5.06 0.72
CA HIS A 145 -10.44 -4.12 1.38
C HIS A 145 -10.70 -2.68 0.89
N GLY A 146 -10.80 -2.46 -0.42
CA GLY A 146 -11.06 -1.13 -0.97
C GLY A 146 -12.44 -0.57 -0.66
N ALA A 147 -13.45 -1.41 -0.42
CA ALA A 147 -14.75 -0.96 0.10
C ALA A 147 -14.60 -0.33 1.48
N ALA A 148 -13.90 -1.02 2.39
CA ALA A 148 -13.64 -0.52 3.73
C ALA A 148 -12.83 0.78 3.67
N VAL A 149 -11.76 0.80 2.87
CA VAL A 149 -10.84 1.94 2.73
C VAL A 149 -11.52 3.15 2.09
N ALA A 150 -12.17 3.00 0.93
CA ALA A 150 -12.85 4.10 0.24
C ALA A 150 -14.04 4.62 1.05
N GLY A 151 -14.79 3.72 1.70
CA GLY A 151 -15.86 4.08 2.63
C GLY A 151 -15.32 4.94 3.78
N MET A 152 -14.29 4.48 4.48
CA MET A 152 -13.68 5.21 5.59
C MET A 152 -13.09 6.56 5.16
N ALA A 153 -12.47 6.65 3.98
CA ALA A 153 -11.84 7.88 3.49
C ALA A 153 -12.85 8.92 2.99
N ALA A 154 -13.85 8.51 2.21
CA ALA A 154 -14.70 9.42 1.43
C ALA A 154 -16.20 9.07 1.45
N GLY A 155 -16.64 8.08 2.23
CA GLY A 155 -18.04 7.67 2.32
C GLY A 155 -18.86 8.55 3.25
N PHE A 156 -19.85 9.27 2.74
CA PHE A 156 -20.78 10.11 3.50
C PHE A 156 -22.21 9.59 3.36
N ASP A 157 -23.10 9.92 4.29
CA ASP A 157 -24.53 9.72 3.99
C ASP A 157 -24.91 10.61 2.79
N PRO A 158 -25.69 10.12 1.80
CA PRO A 158 -26.07 10.92 0.63
C PRO A 158 -26.71 12.27 0.99
N GLY A 159 -27.44 12.35 2.10
CA GLY A 159 -28.08 13.58 2.58
C GLY A 159 -27.11 14.59 3.22
N ASP A 160 -25.88 14.18 3.54
CA ASP A 160 -24.88 15.05 4.16
C ASP A 160 -24.19 15.93 3.11
N ALA A 161 -24.52 17.22 3.10
CA ALA A 161 -23.95 18.21 2.19
C ALA A 161 -22.42 18.30 2.28
N ARG A 162 -21.81 17.94 3.42
CA ARG A 162 -20.34 17.89 3.57
C ARG A 162 -19.71 16.92 2.58
N GLY A 163 -20.43 15.89 2.13
CA GLY A 163 -19.95 14.94 1.14
C GLY A 163 -19.57 15.59 -0.19
N LEU A 164 -20.27 16.66 -0.60
CA LEU A 164 -19.98 17.37 -1.87
C LEU A 164 -18.61 18.05 -1.87
N ALA A 165 -18.10 18.45 -0.69
CA ALA A 165 -16.78 19.04 -0.54
C ALA A 165 -15.63 18.01 -0.62
N HIS A 166 -15.95 16.72 -0.74
CA HIS A 166 -14.98 15.61 -0.71
C HIS A 166 -15.17 14.66 -1.90
N PRO A 167 -14.95 15.12 -3.15
CA PRO A 167 -15.03 14.26 -4.31
C PRO A 167 -13.92 13.20 -4.29
N LEU A 168 -14.25 11.98 -4.71
CA LEU A 168 -13.34 10.84 -4.74
C LEU A 168 -12.73 10.65 -6.14
N ILE A 169 -11.43 10.41 -6.19
CA ILE A 169 -10.74 9.82 -7.35
C ILE A 169 -10.13 8.48 -6.91
N GLY A 170 -10.62 7.39 -7.50
CA GLY A 170 -10.25 6.04 -7.11
C GLY A 170 -9.32 5.34 -8.10
N VAL A 171 -8.45 4.47 -7.62
CA VAL A 171 -7.76 3.47 -8.43
C VAL A 171 -7.91 2.11 -7.80
N SER A 172 -8.52 1.18 -8.52
CA SER A 172 -8.55 -0.25 -8.18
C SER A 172 -7.41 -0.95 -8.90
N LEU A 173 -6.40 -1.36 -8.13
CA LEU A 173 -5.24 -2.12 -8.58
C LEU A 173 -5.65 -3.53 -9.03
N PRO A 174 -4.86 -4.19 -9.89
CA PRO A 174 -5.23 -5.46 -10.49
C PRO A 174 -4.91 -6.65 -9.60
N ASP A 175 -5.70 -7.72 -9.73
CA ASP A 175 -5.61 -8.92 -8.90
C ASP A 175 -4.21 -9.54 -8.96
N TRP A 176 -3.64 -9.64 -10.15
CA TRP A 176 -2.35 -10.30 -10.37
C TRP A 176 -1.20 -9.62 -9.61
N ALA A 177 -1.27 -8.30 -9.43
CA ALA A 177 -0.23 -7.55 -8.72
C ALA A 177 -0.36 -7.72 -7.20
N LEU A 178 -1.58 -7.94 -6.71
CA LEU A 178 -1.89 -8.17 -5.30
C LEU A 178 -1.73 -9.65 -4.91
N GLU A 179 -1.90 -10.57 -5.86
CA GLU A 179 -1.58 -11.99 -5.70
C GLU A 179 -0.05 -12.25 -5.60
N GLN A 180 0.77 -11.36 -6.17
CA GLN A 180 2.24 -11.46 -6.18
C GLN A 180 2.85 -10.95 -4.86
N THR A 181 3.35 -11.86 -4.02
CA THR A 181 3.94 -11.54 -2.71
C THR A 181 5.35 -10.94 -2.79
N SER A 182 6.02 -11.04 -3.96
CA SER A 182 7.34 -10.43 -4.20
C SER A 182 7.30 -8.90 -4.15
N GLY A 183 6.12 -8.27 -4.33
CA GLY A 183 5.98 -6.82 -4.36
C GLY A 183 6.71 -6.13 -5.52
N SER A 184 7.19 -6.87 -6.52
CA SER A 184 8.07 -6.34 -7.58
C SER A 184 7.37 -5.36 -8.52
N SER A 185 6.09 -5.61 -8.83
CA SER A 185 5.31 -4.81 -9.79
C SER A 185 4.53 -3.67 -9.12
N MET A 186 4.26 -3.79 -7.82
CA MET A 186 3.46 -2.85 -7.05
C MET A 186 4.00 -1.41 -7.05
N PRO A 187 5.32 -1.15 -6.93
CA PRO A 187 5.85 0.20 -6.99
C PRO A 187 5.54 0.94 -8.29
N TYR A 188 5.58 0.24 -9.43
CA TYR A 188 5.25 0.82 -10.72
C TYR A 188 3.76 1.18 -10.78
N LEU A 189 2.89 0.25 -10.40
CA LEU A 189 1.44 0.46 -10.44
C LEU A 189 1.01 1.59 -9.50
N ILE A 190 1.56 1.68 -8.28
CA ILE A 190 1.28 2.79 -7.36
C ILE A 190 1.71 4.13 -7.98
N GLN A 191 2.89 4.20 -8.59
CA GLN A 191 3.32 5.44 -9.26
C GLN A 191 2.40 5.81 -10.41
N ALA A 192 2.01 4.86 -11.26
CA ALA A 192 1.03 5.09 -12.32
C ALA A 192 -0.32 5.58 -11.76
N SER A 193 -0.80 4.97 -10.68
CA SER A 193 -2.02 5.39 -9.97
C SER A 193 -1.92 6.81 -9.42
N VAL A 194 -0.77 7.21 -8.85
CA VAL A 194 -0.55 8.59 -8.39
C VAL A 194 -0.61 9.57 -9.55
N ILE A 195 0.06 9.28 -10.67
CA ILE A 195 0.02 10.14 -11.86
C ILE A 195 -1.41 10.26 -12.41
N TYR A 196 -2.16 9.16 -12.46
CA TYR A 196 -3.58 9.17 -12.83
C TYR A 196 -4.40 10.07 -11.90
N ILE A 197 -4.29 9.91 -10.58
CA ILE A 197 -5.03 10.73 -9.60
C ILE A 197 -4.70 12.21 -9.77
N ILE A 198 -3.42 12.56 -9.93
CA ILE A 198 -2.98 13.94 -10.17
C ILE A 198 -3.59 14.50 -11.47
N SER A 199 -3.57 13.73 -12.55
CA SER A 199 -4.15 14.14 -13.83
C SER A 199 -5.65 14.44 -13.69
N ARG A 200 -6.41 13.52 -13.10
CA ARG A 200 -7.86 13.67 -12.87
C ARG A 200 -8.18 14.77 -11.86
N ALA A 201 -7.36 14.94 -10.83
CA ALA A 201 -7.53 16.03 -9.87
C ALA A 201 -7.40 17.40 -10.56
N ARG A 202 -6.43 17.57 -11.45
CA ARG A 202 -6.27 18.83 -12.22
C ARG A 202 -7.45 19.10 -13.14
N MET A 203 -7.99 18.07 -13.81
CA MET A 203 -9.21 18.18 -14.61
C MET A 203 -10.41 18.60 -13.75
N LEU A 204 -10.53 18.03 -12.53
CA LEU A 204 -11.60 18.37 -11.60
C LEU A 204 -11.48 19.81 -11.12
N VAL A 205 -10.28 20.28 -10.79
CA VAL A 205 -10.04 21.68 -10.43
C VAL A 205 -10.41 22.61 -11.58
N GLN A 206 -10.09 22.26 -12.83
CA GLN A 206 -10.48 23.06 -13.98
C GLN A 206 -12.01 23.16 -14.09
N GLN A 207 -12.72 22.03 -13.93
CA GLN A 207 -14.18 22.02 -13.92
C GLN A 207 -14.75 22.89 -12.79
N PHE A 208 -14.19 22.81 -11.58
CA PHE A 208 -14.64 23.62 -10.43
C PHE A 208 -14.31 25.10 -10.61
N SER A 209 -13.19 25.42 -11.25
CA SER A 209 -12.79 26.80 -11.57
C SER A 209 -13.77 27.44 -12.57
N GLN A 210 -14.21 26.68 -13.57
CA GLN A 210 -15.24 27.11 -14.50
C GLN A 210 -16.57 27.35 -13.78
N ALA A 211 -16.99 26.42 -12.93
CA ALA A 211 -18.22 26.56 -12.14
C ALA A 211 -18.18 27.76 -11.19
N ALA A 212 -17.02 28.07 -10.61
CA ALA A 212 -16.82 29.22 -9.72
C ALA A 212 -16.57 30.55 -10.45
N GLY A 213 -16.36 30.53 -11.78
CA GLY A 213 -15.99 31.72 -12.56
C GLY A 213 -14.62 32.32 -12.22
N ARG A 214 -13.73 31.56 -11.57
CA ARG A 214 -12.38 32.00 -11.19
C ARG A 214 -11.43 30.81 -11.06
N GLU A 215 -10.13 31.05 -11.21
CA GLU A 215 -9.12 30.01 -11.01
C GLU A 215 -9.11 29.55 -9.54
N LEU A 216 -9.16 28.23 -9.32
CA LEU A 216 -9.09 27.60 -8.01
C LEU A 216 -7.81 26.79 -7.88
N ARG A 217 -7.40 26.60 -6.62
CA ARG A 217 -6.36 25.64 -6.23
C ARG A 217 -6.92 24.78 -5.12
N LEU A 218 -7.20 23.51 -5.41
CA LEU A 218 -7.82 22.61 -4.44
C LEU A 218 -6.78 21.69 -3.81
N PRO A 219 -6.82 21.49 -2.48
CA PRO A 219 -6.01 20.48 -1.81
C PRO A 219 -6.40 19.06 -2.27
N LEU A 220 -5.44 18.15 -2.16
CA LEU A 220 -5.59 16.74 -2.49
C LEU A 220 -4.96 15.87 -1.40
N VAL A 221 -5.71 14.91 -0.87
CA VAL A 221 -5.21 13.92 0.08
C VAL A 221 -5.33 12.54 -0.52
N ILE A 222 -4.22 11.83 -0.67
CA ILE A 222 -4.15 10.50 -1.30
C ILE A 222 -3.90 9.45 -0.22
N ASN A 223 -4.87 8.57 -0.02
CA ASN A 223 -4.77 7.40 0.86
C ASN A 223 -4.12 6.23 0.11
N ILE A 224 -3.06 5.68 0.71
CA ILE A 224 -2.41 4.45 0.24
C ILE A 224 -2.35 3.49 1.43
N SER A 225 -3.32 2.59 1.51
CA SER A 225 -3.44 1.59 2.57
C SER A 225 -2.77 0.26 2.19
N LEU A 226 -1.62 0.36 1.52
CA LEU A 226 -0.83 -0.74 0.98
C LEU A 226 0.62 -0.55 1.37
N GLY A 227 1.39 -1.63 1.38
CA GLY A 227 2.80 -1.58 1.74
C GLY A 227 3.55 -2.83 1.38
N VAL A 228 4.83 -2.84 1.72
CA VAL A 228 5.70 -4.03 1.78
C VAL A 228 6.63 -3.86 2.97
N THR A 229 7.29 -4.92 3.40
CA THR A 229 8.23 -4.85 4.53
C THR A 229 9.66 -4.59 4.05
N ALA A 230 10.10 -5.22 2.97
CA ALA A 230 11.45 -5.10 2.45
C ALA A 230 11.59 -3.95 1.44
N GLY A 231 12.74 -3.30 1.46
CA GLY A 231 13.06 -2.13 0.65
C GLY A 231 14.10 -1.25 1.34
N PRO A 232 14.48 -0.11 0.71
CA PRO A 232 15.52 0.78 1.24
C PRO A 232 15.25 1.31 2.65
N ARG A 233 13.98 1.69 2.93
CA ARG A 233 13.54 2.17 4.26
C ARG A 233 14.32 3.40 4.74
N ASP A 234 14.52 4.34 3.83
CA ASP A 234 15.32 5.56 4.00
C ASP A 234 14.83 6.73 3.13
N GLY A 235 13.66 6.61 2.48
CA GLY A 235 13.12 7.64 1.59
C GLY A 235 13.67 7.64 0.17
N THR A 236 14.60 6.73 -0.17
CA THR A 236 15.27 6.72 -1.49
C THR A 236 14.57 5.88 -2.55
N SER A 237 13.47 5.19 -2.23
CA SER A 237 12.73 4.47 -3.27
C SER A 237 12.05 5.45 -4.24
N LEU A 238 11.81 5.00 -5.47
CA LEU A 238 11.18 5.84 -6.50
C LEU A 238 9.78 6.31 -6.10
N ILE A 239 9.04 5.48 -5.35
CA ILE A 239 7.72 5.85 -4.83
C ILE A 239 7.85 6.99 -3.83
N GLU A 240 8.75 6.86 -2.85
CA GLU A 240 8.96 7.86 -1.80
C GLU A 240 9.40 9.19 -2.40
N MET A 241 10.41 9.16 -3.27
CA MET A 241 10.88 10.37 -3.96
C MET A 241 9.80 11.02 -4.82
N LEU A 242 8.95 10.24 -5.52
CA LEU A 242 7.84 10.79 -6.31
C LEU A 242 6.85 11.52 -5.40
N GLN A 243 6.45 10.89 -4.31
CA GLN A 243 5.47 11.43 -3.37
C GLN A 243 6.01 12.68 -2.69
N ASP A 244 7.25 12.65 -2.21
CA ASP A 244 7.92 13.82 -1.63
C ASP A 244 8.06 14.96 -2.64
N SER A 245 8.42 14.66 -3.90
CA SER A 245 8.51 15.68 -4.95
C SER A 245 7.16 16.34 -5.23
N ILE A 246 6.07 15.57 -5.28
CA ILE A 246 4.72 16.10 -5.52
C ILE A 246 4.22 16.91 -4.31
N SER A 247 4.49 16.45 -3.09
CA SER A 247 4.12 17.18 -1.87
C SER A 247 4.96 18.43 -1.65
N LEU A 248 6.20 18.48 -2.15
CA LEU A 248 7.07 19.65 -2.11
C LEU A 248 6.62 20.71 -3.13
N ASP A 249 6.37 20.28 -4.37
CA ASP A 249 5.99 21.15 -5.48
C ASP A 249 4.73 20.60 -6.18
N PRO A 250 3.53 20.90 -5.62
CA PRO A 250 2.28 20.46 -6.19
C PRO A 250 2.09 20.89 -7.65
N PRO A 251 1.61 19.98 -8.52
CA PRO A 251 1.32 20.30 -9.92
C PRO A 251 0.37 21.50 -10.08
N PRO A 252 0.47 22.27 -11.19
CA PRO A 252 -0.39 23.44 -11.43
C PRO A 252 -1.88 23.13 -11.32
N GLY A 253 -2.60 24.02 -10.62
CA GLY A 253 -4.01 23.86 -10.28
C GLY A 253 -4.26 23.15 -8.95
N LEU A 254 -3.27 22.48 -8.37
CA LEU A 254 -3.43 21.87 -7.03
C LEU A 254 -2.94 22.82 -5.94
N GLY A 255 -3.62 22.75 -4.79
CA GLY A 255 -3.13 23.27 -3.51
C GLY A 255 -2.18 22.25 -2.86
N PRO A 256 -2.10 22.20 -1.51
CA PRO A 256 -1.32 21.19 -0.82
C PRO A 256 -1.72 19.76 -1.22
N VAL A 257 -0.72 18.92 -1.53
CA VAL A 257 -0.91 17.50 -1.82
C VAL A 257 -0.28 16.67 -0.70
N HIS A 258 -1.10 15.86 -0.03
CA HIS A 258 -0.67 15.01 1.08
C HIS A 258 -0.84 13.53 0.73
N PHE A 259 0.20 12.73 1.00
CA PHE A 259 0.13 11.27 0.92
C PHE A 259 0.01 10.71 2.33
N VAL A 260 -1.03 9.91 2.57
CA VAL A 260 -1.30 9.27 3.87
C VAL A 260 -1.13 7.77 3.70
N LEU A 261 -0.15 7.19 4.39
CA LEU A 261 0.23 5.79 4.27
C LEU A 261 -0.01 5.04 5.58
N SER A 262 -0.43 3.78 5.49
CA SER A 262 -0.42 2.87 6.63
C SER A 262 1.01 2.51 7.03
N ILE A 263 1.29 2.53 8.33
CA ILE A 263 2.61 2.16 8.85
C ILE A 263 2.89 0.64 8.76
N GLY A 264 1.86 -0.19 8.62
CA GLY A 264 1.97 -1.65 8.51
C GLY A 264 1.55 -2.38 9.79
N ASN A 265 1.39 -3.70 9.67
CA ASN A 265 0.84 -4.57 10.72
C ASN A 265 1.84 -5.64 11.22
N THR A 266 3.11 -5.52 10.86
CA THR A 266 4.08 -6.62 10.97
C THR A 266 5.00 -6.51 12.19
N ARG A 267 4.68 -5.64 13.17
CA ARG A 267 5.53 -5.36 14.35
C ARG A 267 6.01 -6.62 15.05
N GLN A 268 5.12 -7.60 15.19
CA GLN A 268 5.36 -8.82 15.98
C GLN A 268 5.71 -10.04 15.13
N GLU A 269 5.87 -9.87 13.81
CA GLU A 269 6.07 -10.98 12.88
C GLU A 269 7.52 -11.43 12.76
N ARG A 270 8.45 -10.77 13.47
CA ARG A 270 9.89 -11.09 13.47
C ARG A 270 10.51 -10.98 12.07
N LEU A 271 10.10 -9.97 11.31
CA LEU A 271 10.56 -9.73 9.93
C LEU A 271 11.69 -8.71 9.83
N ASN A 272 12.19 -8.22 10.97
CA ASN A 272 13.11 -7.09 11.04
C ASN A 272 14.15 -7.33 12.12
N ALA A 273 15.43 -7.21 11.78
CA ALA A 273 16.54 -7.31 12.71
C ALA A 273 17.67 -6.37 12.31
N VAL A 274 18.60 -6.15 13.24
CA VAL A 274 19.84 -5.42 13.00
C VAL A 274 21.01 -6.33 13.39
N MET A 275 21.94 -6.53 12.46
CA MET A 275 23.11 -7.38 12.64
C MET A 275 24.41 -6.59 12.51
N LYS A 276 25.38 -6.90 13.36
CA LYS A 276 26.77 -6.48 13.25
C LYS A 276 27.61 -7.56 12.58
N GLN A 277 28.80 -7.19 12.12
CA GLN A 277 29.75 -8.16 11.61
C GLN A 277 30.08 -9.19 12.68
N GLY A 278 29.99 -10.48 12.33
CA GLY A 278 30.18 -11.61 13.23
C GLY A 278 28.87 -12.21 13.74
N ASP A 279 27.78 -11.43 13.78
CA ASP A 279 26.48 -11.85 14.29
C ASP A 279 25.87 -12.98 13.47
N LYS A 280 24.96 -13.72 14.12
CA LYS A 280 24.30 -14.89 13.57
C LYS A 280 22.83 -14.85 13.94
N ILE A 281 21.97 -14.98 12.96
CA ILE A 281 20.52 -15.10 13.17
C ILE A 281 20.00 -16.29 12.36
N ALA A 282 18.94 -16.94 12.85
CA ALA A 282 18.26 -17.97 12.09
C ALA A 282 17.12 -17.36 11.26
N TRP A 283 16.87 -17.96 10.10
CA TRP A 283 15.73 -17.66 9.24
C TRP A 283 14.95 -18.94 9.01
N GLN A 284 13.72 -18.96 9.51
CA GLN A 284 12.86 -20.13 9.45
C GLN A 284 12.04 -20.10 8.16
N ILE A 285 12.34 -21.02 7.24
CA ILE A 285 11.51 -21.30 6.07
C ILE A 285 10.48 -22.36 6.46
N LEU A 286 9.21 -22.09 6.22
CA LEU A 286 8.12 -23.01 6.58
C LEU A 286 7.87 -24.01 5.44
N PRO A 287 7.50 -25.28 5.76
CA PRO A 287 6.99 -26.20 4.76
C PRO A 287 5.60 -25.75 4.28
N ASP A 288 5.14 -26.25 3.15
CA ASP A 288 3.84 -25.92 2.56
C ASP A 288 3.67 -24.45 2.15
N ASP A 289 4.77 -23.84 1.72
CA ASP A 289 4.85 -22.48 1.18
C ASP A 289 4.93 -22.49 -0.36
N PHE A 290 3.95 -21.87 -1.03
CA PHE A 290 3.86 -21.82 -2.50
C PHE A 290 4.52 -20.59 -3.12
N THR A 291 5.01 -19.66 -2.30
CA THR A 291 5.62 -18.41 -2.74
C THR A 291 7.11 -18.40 -2.44
N ALA A 292 7.83 -17.47 -3.06
CA ALA A 292 9.25 -17.31 -2.79
C ALA A 292 9.43 -16.48 -1.51
N SER A 293 10.36 -16.90 -0.67
CA SER A 293 10.74 -16.17 0.54
C SER A 293 11.98 -15.31 0.26
N GLU A 294 11.94 -14.01 0.59
CA GLU A 294 13.07 -13.10 0.40
C GLU A 294 13.52 -12.48 1.74
N CYS A 295 14.82 -12.52 1.99
CA CYS A 295 15.49 -11.81 3.09
C CYS A 295 16.51 -10.83 2.51
N GLN A 296 16.39 -9.55 2.83
CA GLN A 296 17.29 -8.49 2.38
C GLN A 296 18.22 -8.04 3.49
N PHE A 297 19.46 -7.73 3.12
CA PHE A 297 20.49 -7.15 3.97
C PHE A 297 20.84 -5.77 3.43
N TRP A 298 20.74 -4.75 4.26
CA TRP A 298 20.98 -3.36 3.89
C TRP A 298 22.09 -2.77 4.76
N SER A 299 23.20 -2.37 4.15
CA SER A 299 24.26 -1.67 4.89
C SER A 299 23.81 -0.25 5.27
N GLN A 300 24.49 0.36 6.25
CA GLN A 300 24.46 1.83 6.36
C GLN A 300 25.05 2.50 5.11
N PRO A 301 24.71 3.77 4.83
CA PRO A 301 25.39 4.56 3.80
C PRO A 301 26.90 4.62 4.05
N HIS A 302 27.69 4.32 3.02
CA HIS A 302 29.15 4.32 3.06
C HIS A 302 29.76 4.88 1.76
N ALA A 303 31.07 5.17 1.76
CA ALA A 303 31.78 5.57 0.55
C ALA A 303 31.82 4.41 -0.48
N PRO A 304 31.83 4.66 -1.79
CA PRO A 304 32.03 3.60 -2.79
C PRO A 304 33.35 2.83 -2.60
N GLY A 305 33.43 1.63 -3.17
CA GLY A 305 34.65 0.79 -3.12
C GLY A 305 34.88 0.03 -1.82
N GLN A 306 33.92 0.04 -0.89
CA GLN A 306 33.95 -0.81 0.30
C GLN A 306 33.65 -2.27 -0.05
N ASP A 307 34.12 -3.19 0.80
CA ASP A 307 33.89 -4.62 0.66
C ASP A 307 32.40 -4.96 0.54
N ALA A 308 32.10 -5.97 -0.28
CA ALA A 308 30.74 -6.47 -0.45
C ALA A 308 30.23 -7.17 0.83
N ILE A 309 28.92 -7.04 1.11
CA ILE A 309 28.25 -7.84 2.15
C ILE A 309 28.50 -9.33 1.90
N ARG A 310 29.13 -9.97 2.89
CA ARG A 310 29.52 -11.38 2.86
C ARG A 310 28.66 -12.16 3.85
N LEU A 311 27.87 -13.10 3.34
CA LEU A 311 27.05 -13.98 4.15
C LEU A 311 27.61 -15.39 4.15
N ARG A 312 27.70 -15.99 5.34
CA ARG A 312 27.83 -17.44 5.47
C ARG A 312 26.45 -18.03 5.77
N LEU A 313 25.94 -18.78 4.81
CA LEU A 313 24.65 -19.47 4.86
C LEU A 313 24.89 -20.92 5.28
N THR A 314 24.16 -21.40 6.28
CA THR A 314 24.08 -22.82 6.62
C THR A 314 22.66 -23.30 6.35
N LEU A 315 22.50 -24.21 5.40
CA LEU A 315 21.21 -24.78 5.00
C LEU A 315 20.71 -25.77 6.06
N PRO A 316 19.41 -26.11 6.07
CA PRO A 316 18.83 -27.08 7.01
C PRO A 316 19.50 -28.46 7.01
N ASP A 317 20.08 -28.87 5.89
CA ASP A 317 20.81 -30.14 5.75
C ASP A 317 22.30 -30.05 6.16
N GLY A 318 22.73 -28.93 6.73
CA GLY A 318 24.09 -28.71 7.22
C GLY A 318 25.08 -28.20 6.17
N ARG A 319 24.71 -28.11 4.89
CA ARG A 319 25.58 -27.52 3.86
C ARG A 319 25.89 -26.06 4.18
N ARG A 320 27.15 -25.67 3.96
CA ARG A 320 27.65 -24.32 4.24
C ARG A 320 28.11 -23.65 2.96
N VAL A 321 27.63 -22.44 2.71
CA VAL A 321 27.99 -21.61 1.56
C VAL A 321 28.42 -20.24 2.07
N VAL A 322 29.44 -19.64 1.45
CA VAL A 322 29.86 -18.27 1.73
C VAL A 322 29.73 -17.47 0.44
N SER A 323 29.00 -16.35 0.47
CA SER A 323 28.90 -15.47 -0.69
C SER A 323 30.26 -14.83 -0.99
N ARG A 324 30.55 -14.62 -2.28
CA ARG A 324 31.77 -13.95 -2.76
C ARG A 324 31.38 -13.06 -3.92
N PHE A 325 31.04 -11.83 -3.60
CA PHE A 325 30.78 -10.77 -4.56
C PHE A 325 31.97 -9.82 -4.60
N ASP A 326 32.18 -9.20 -5.75
CA ASP A 326 33.12 -8.09 -5.87
C ASP A 326 32.51 -6.83 -5.21
N PRO A 327 33.33 -5.85 -4.78
CA PRO A 327 32.83 -4.55 -4.32
C PRO A 327 31.80 -3.99 -5.31
N PRO A 328 30.56 -3.69 -4.87
CA PRO A 328 29.50 -3.30 -5.79
C PRO A 328 29.67 -1.85 -6.27
N GLU A 329 29.33 -1.61 -7.53
CA GLU A 329 29.23 -0.26 -8.10
C GLU A 329 27.80 0.28 -8.02
N PRO A 330 27.60 1.61 -7.90
CA PRO A 330 26.26 2.20 -7.91
C PRO A 330 25.49 1.90 -9.22
N GLY A 331 24.24 1.46 -9.09
CA GLY A 331 23.37 1.11 -10.21
C GLY A 331 23.69 -0.23 -10.89
N ARG A 332 24.68 -0.99 -10.40
CA ARG A 332 25.02 -2.32 -10.89
C ARG A 332 24.52 -3.40 -9.92
N ALA A 333 24.14 -4.54 -10.48
CA ALA A 333 23.73 -5.73 -9.75
C ALA A 333 24.65 -6.91 -10.08
N GLN A 334 25.00 -7.69 -9.07
CA GLN A 334 25.69 -8.97 -9.20
C GLN A 334 24.76 -10.10 -8.75
N LEU A 335 24.87 -11.25 -9.42
CA LEU A 335 24.01 -12.41 -9.19
C LEU A 335 24.84 -13.63 -8.80
N ALA A 336 24.44 -14.33 -7.74
CA ALA A 336 24.93 -15.67 -7.41
C ALA A 336 23.76 -16.64 -7.19
N ARG A 337 24.02 -17.94 -7.36
CA ARG A 337 23.01 -19.00 -7.17
C ARG A 337 23.60 -20.11 -6.32
N ILE A 338 22.82 -20.57 -5.34
CA ILE A 338 23.12 -21.78 -4.58
C ILE A 338 22.41 -22.92 -5.28
N ARG A 339 23.13 -23.99 -5.61
CA ARG A 339 22.56 -25.17 -6.27
C ARG A 339 22.79 -26.43 -5.44
N ASP A 340 21.89 -27.39 -5.58
CA ASP A 340 22.13 -28.75 -5.09
C ASP A 340 23.10 -29.52 -6.00
N ARG A 341 23.43 -30.75 -5.60
CA ARG A 341 24.29 -31.66 -6.37
C ARG A 341 23.72 -32.05 -7.74
N HIS A 342 22.43 -31.82 -7.97
CA HIS A 342 21.73 -32.09 -9.21
C HIS A 342 21.56 -30.81 -10.07
N GLY A 343 22.11 -29.67 -9.62
CA GLY A 343 22.04 -28.39 -10.33
C GLY A 343 20.76 -27.58 -10.08
N HIS A 344 19.85 -28.04 -9.22
CA HIS A 344 18.62 -27.31 -8.88
C HIS A 344 18.94 -26.09 -8.01
N GLU A 345 18.35 -24.94 -8.33
CA GLU A 345 18.50 -23.70 -7.56
C GLU A 345 17.80 -23.81 -6.20
N LEU A 346 18.56 -23.63 -5.11
CA LEU A 346 18.08 -23.63 -3.73
C LEU A 346 17.92 -22.24 -3.15
N ALA A 347 18.69 -21.28 -3.68
CA ALA A 347 18.56 -19.87 -3.38
C ALA A 347 19.27 -19.05 -4.46
N ARG A 348 18.83 -17.80 -4.61
CA ARG A 348 19.44 -16.79 -5.46
C ARG A 348 19.86 -15.62 -4.59
N LEU A 349 21.08 -15.12 -4.81
CA LEU A 349 21.61 -13.96 -4.12
C LEU A 349 21.79 -12.83 -5.13
N VAL A 350 21.25 -11.65 -4.83
CA VAL A 350 21.37 -10.45 -5.68
C VAL A 350 21.99 -9.34 -4.85
N LEU A 351 23.22 -8.94 -5.17
CA LEU A 351 23.87 -7.79 -4.55
C LEU A 351 23.73 -6.57 -5.46
N GLN A 352 23.24 -5.46 -4.92
CA GLN A 352 23.09 -4.20 -5.63
C GLN A 352 23.82 -3.08 -4.89
N GLY A 353 24.56 -2.26 -5.63
CA GLY A 353 25.02 -0.96 -5.15
C GLY A 353 23.98 0.11 -5.46
N ARG A 354 23.51 0.85 -4.45
CA ARG A 354 22.53 1.93 -4.62
C ARG A 354 23.17 3.27 -4.30
N ALA A 355 23.18 4.16 -5.29
CA ALA A 355 23.66 5.53 -5.11
C ALA A 355 22.75 6.28 -4.13
N GLU A 356 23.37 7.01 -3.21
CA GLU A 356 22.70 7.99 -2.36
C GLU A 356 23.20 9.41 -2.65
N GLN A 357 22.53 10.39 -2.03
CA GLN A 357 23.02 11.77 -2.05
C GLN A 357 24.41 11.89 -1.41
N GLY A 358 25.18 12.89 -1.86
CA GLY A 358 26.52 13.19 -1.33
C GLY A 358 27.61 12.19 -1.76
N GLY A 359 27.38 11.42 -2.84
CA GLY A 359 28.36 10.47 -3.37
C GLY A 359 28.55 9.21 -2.51
N ARG A 360 27.68 8.99 -1.52
CA ARG A 360 27.63 7.75 -0.74
C ARG A 360 26.84 6.68 -1.49
N MET A 361 26.92 5.46 -1.00
CA MET A 361 26.11 4.35 -1.47
C MET A 361 25.66 3.44 -0.33
N ARG A 362 24.60 2.68 -0.57
CA ARG A 362 24.21 1.52 0.24
C ARG A 362 24.38 0.25 -0.57
N GLN A 363 24.64 -0.86 0.12
CA GLN A 363 24.54 -2.19 -0.45
C GLN A 363 23.23 -2.83 -0.05
N SER A 364 22.55 -3.44 -1.02
CA SER A 364 21.38 -4.29 -0.82
C SER A 364 21.71 -5.70 -1.28
N LEU A 365 21.74 -6.66 -0.37
CA LEU A 365 21.88 -8.08 -0.70
C LEU A 365 20.56 -8.81 -0.43
N SER A 366 19.87 -9.21 -1.49
CA SER A 366 18.67 -10.05 -1.41
C SER A 366 19.06 -11.53 -1.45
N VAL A 367 18.55 -12.32 -0.51
CA VAL A 367 18.57 -13.79 -0.53
C VAL A 367 17.15 -14.27 -0.82
N ILE A 368 16.93 -14.80 -2.02
CA ILE A 368 15.63 -15.26 -2.52
C ILE A 368 15.63 -16.77 -2.54
N VAL A 369 14.70 -17.37 -1.80
CA VAL A 369 14.52 -18.81 -1.63
C VAL A 369 13.26 -19.21 -2.41
N PRO A 370 13.32 -20.21 -3.32
CA PRO A 370 12.15 -20.66 -4.06
C PRO A 370 11.10 -21.28 -3.12
N PRO A 371 9.85 -21.46 -3.59
CA PRO A 371 8.80 -22.13 -2.82
C PRO A 371 9.26 -23.46 -2.20
N SER A 372 8.74 -23.79 -1.02
CA SER A 372 9.00 -25.09 -0.38
C SER A 372 8.12 -26.20 -0.96
N VAL A 373 7.08 -25.84 -1.71
CA VAL A 373 6.22 -26.76 -2.47
C VAL A 373 6.43 -26.56 -3.96
N PRO A 374 6.40 -27.64 -4.76
CA PRO A 374 6.41 -27.49 -6.21
C PRO A 374 5.26 -26.58 -6.68
N PRO A 375 5.49 -25.65 -7.62
CA PRO A 375 4.43 -24.88 -8.23
C PRO A 375 3.34 -25.82 -8.78
N ARG A 376 2.08 -25.47 -8.51
CA ARG A 376 0.95 -26.18 -9.13
C ARG A 376 1.02 -25.96 -10.66
N PRO A 377 0.74 -26.98 -11.48
CA PRO A 377 0.61 -26.78 -12.91
C PRO A 377 -0.49 -25.75 -13.18
N SER A 378 -0.19 -24.70 -13.95
CA SER A 378 -1.22 -23.80 -14.45
C SER A 378 -2.11 -24.56 -15.46
N PRO A 379 -3.45 -24.42 -15.41
CA PRO A 379 -4.32 -25.03 -16.42
C PRO A 379 -3.89 -24.60 -17.83
N GLY A 380 -3.62 -25.57 -18.70
CA GLY A 380 -3.23 -25.32 -20.09
C GLY A 380 -1.73 -25.07 -20.34
N GLN A 381 -0.88 -25.02 -19.30
CA GLN A 381 0.57 -25.06 -19.51
C GLN A 381 1.08 -26.51 -19.53
N PRO A 382 1.92 -26.90 -20.51
CA PRO A 382 2.59 -28.18 -20.47
C PRO A 382 3.47 -28.26 -19.21
N PRO A 383 3.58 -29.44 -18.57
CA PRO A 383 4.47 -29.62 -17.43
C PRO A 383 5.89 -29.23 -17.85
N VAL A 384 6.53 -28.34 -17.07
CA VAL A 384 7.93 -27.98 -17.29
C VAL A 384 8.77 -29.25 -17.11
N PRO A 385 9.56 -29.67 -18.12
CA PRO A 385 10.40 -30.86 -17.97
C PRO A 385 11.49 -30.60 -16.93
N GLY A 386 11.48 -31.40 -15.86
CA GLY A 386 12.40 -31.30 -14.72
C GLY A 386 11.66 -31.31 -13.37
N ARG A 387 12.35 -31.71 -12.29
CA ARG A 387 11.78 -31.62 -10.95
C ARG A 387 11.71 -30.13 -10.55
N PRO A 388 10.57 -29.61 -10.09
CA PRO A 388 10.49 -28.20 -9.72
C PRO A 388 11.46 -27.88 -8.58
N THR A 389 12.16 -26.76 -8.69
CA THR A 389 13.10 -26.29 -7.67
C THR A 389 12.33 -25.95 -6.41
N THR A 390 12.56 -26.72 -5.35
CA THR A 390 11.96 -26.48 -4.03
C THR A 390 13.06 -26.22 -3.02
N ALA A 391 12.85 -25.22 -2.17
CA ALA A 391 13.78 -24.96 -1.09
C ALA A 391 13.58 -25.96 0.06
N PRO A 392 14.66 -26.41 0.72
CA PRO A 392 14.51 -27.18 1.94
C PRO A 392 13.85 -26.30 3.02
N PRO A 393 12.67 -26.69 3.55
CA PRO A 393 12.10 -26.04 4.71
C PRO A 393 12.99 -26.31 5.93
N GLY A 394 12.90 -25.43 6.93
CA GLY A 394 13.71 -25.51 8.14
C GLY A 394 14.51 -24.24 8.40
N GLN A 395 15.41 -24.35 9.38
CA GLN A 395 16.20 -23.23 9.87
C GLN A 395 17.43 -23.02 8.98
N TRP A 396 17.45 -21.90 8.25
CA TRP A 396 18.63 -21.40 7.55
C TRP A 396 19.41 -20.49 8.49
N LYS A 397 20.69 -20.78 8.74
CA LYS A 397 21.52 -19.93 9.62
C LYS A 397 22.28 -18.91 8.81
N LEU A 398 22.02 -17.64 9.07
CA LEU A 398 22.64 -16.49 8.41
C LEU A 398 23.73 -15.94 9.33
N LYS A 399 24.98 -15.85 8.85
CA LYS A 399 26.07 -15.15 9.55
C LYS A 399 26.58 -14.01 8.68
N LEU A 400 26.59 -12.80 9.21
CA LEU A 400 27.23 -11.65 8.57
C LEU A 400 28.75 -11.77 8.75
N ALA A 401 29.44 -12.25 7.72
CA ALA A 401 30.86 -12.56 7.75
C ALA A 401 31.77 -11.38 7.36
N GLY A 402 31.21 -10.33 6.75
CA GLY A 402 31.93 -9.13 6.35
C GLY A 402 31.04 -8.19 5.54
N GLY A 403 31.57 -7.01 5.21
CA GLY A 403 30.89 -5.97 4.45
C GLY A 403 31.38 -4.59 4.85
N PRO A 404 30.64 -3.52 4.47
CA PRO A 404 30.93 -2.17 4.91
C PRO A 404 30.91 -2.03 6.44
N PRO A 405 31.57 -0.99 6.99
CA PRO A 405 31.48 -0.70 8.41
C PRO A 405 30.06 -0.28 8.81
N GLY A 406 29.68 -0.59 10.05
CA GLY A 406 28.38 -0.27 10.63
C GLY A 406 27.42 -1.45 10.70
N ASP A 407 26.23 -1.15 11.19
CA ASP A 407 25.16 -2.12 11.37
C ASP A 407 24.46 -2.43 10.04
N CYS A 408 23.92 -3.63 9.90
CA CYS A 408 23.21 -4.10 8.72
C CYS A 408 21.76 -4.40 9.08
N ASP A 409 20.81 -3.75 8.42
CA ASP A 409 19.39 -4.06 8.58
C ASP A 409 19.09 -5.36 7.85
N VAL A 410 18.37 -6.27 8.49
CA VAL A 410 17.95 -7.55 7.95
C VAL A 410 16.43 -7.61 7.94
N VAL A 411 15.86 -7.67 6.74
CA VAL A 411 14.42 -7.53 6.56
C VAL A 411 13.88 -8.67 5.70
N ILE A 412 12.87 -9.37 6.20
CA ILE A 412 12.14 -10.37 5.43
C ILE A 412 10.98 -9.68 4.71
N GLN A 413 10.88 -9.94 3.40
CA GLN A 413 9.73 -9.51 2.62
C GLN A 413 8.50 -10.29 3.08
N ARG A 414 7.41 -9.55 3.36
CA ARG A 414 6.16 -10.17 3.76
C ARG A 414 5.61 -11.03 2.64
N ASP A 415 4.97 -12.10 3.04
CA ASP A 415 4.48 -13.17 2.19
C ASP A 415 2.96 -13.36 2.31
N ASP A 416 2.30 -12.41 2.99
CA ASP A 416 0.86 -12.33 3.12
C ASP A 416 0.23 -11.57 1.93
N ARG A 417 -1.06 -11.83 1.72
CA ARG A 417 -1.90 -11.16 0.72
C ARG A 417 -2.95 -10.33 1.40
N LEU A 418 -3.57 -9.41 0.65
CA LEU A 418 -4.72 -8.66 1.16
C LEU A 418 -5.85 -9.61 1.64
N PRO A 419 -6.60 -9.25 2.70
CA PRO A 419 -7.76 -10.01 3.13
C PRO A 419 -8.72 -10.30 1.98
N GLY A 420 -9.11 -11.56 1.84
CA GLY A 420 -9.98 -12.05 0.76
C GLY A 420 -9.23 -12.88 -0.29
N PHE A 421 -7.93 -12.64 -0.53
CA PHE A 421 -7.12 -13.46 -1.43
C PHE A 421 -6.80 -14.82 -0.81
N PRO A 422 -6.84 -15.93 -1.59
CA PRO A 422 -6.47 -17.24 -1.08
C PRO A 422 -5.05 -17.21 -0.52
N PRO A 423 -4.82 -17.72 0.70
CA PRO A 423 -3.47 -17.83 1.24
C PRO A 423 -2.65 -18.75 0.32
N ALA A 424 -1.52 -18.23 -0.17
CA ALA A 424 -0.56 -18.99 -0.96
C ALA A 424 0.78 -19.08 -0.25
N GLY A 425 1.18 -18.01 0.45
CA GLY A 425 2.42 -17.94 1.20
C GLY A 425 2.30 -18.35 2.65
N ARG A 426 3.37 -18.88 3.22
CA ARG A 426 3.54 -19.04 4.66
C ARG A 426 4.71 -18.18 5.11
N GLN A 427 4.38 -17.06 5.78
CA GLN A 427 5.35 -16.09 6.27
C GLN A 427 6.54 -16.74 6.98
N SER A 428 7.70 -16.68 6.32
CA SER A 428 8.98 -16.99 6.95
C SER A 428 9.35 -15.90 7.96
N TYR A 429 10.16 -16.24 8.96
CA TYR A 429 10.48 -15.30 10.05
C TYR A 429 11.90 -15.49 10.56
N LEU A 430 12.44 -14.44 11.18
CA LEU A 430 13.72 -14.49 11.87
C LEU A 430 13.54 -15.15 13.25
N ASP A 431 14.54 -15.93 13.63
CA ASP A 431 14.61 -16.64 14.90
C ASP A 431 15.90 -16.25 15.61
N ASP A 432 15.72 -15.70 16.80
CA ASP A 432 16.77 -15.14 17.65
C ASP A 432 16.51 -15.60 19.08
N PRO A 433 17.43 -16.37 19.69
CA PRO A 433 17.26 -16.91 21.04
C PRO A 433 16.99 -15.84 22.11
N ASP A 434 17.47 -14.62 21.90
CA ASP A 434 17.33 -13.52 22.85
C ASP A 434 16.00 -12.75 22.65
N TYR A 435 15.27 -13.00 21.55
CA TYR A 435 14.01 -12.31 21.27
C TYR A 435 12.83 -12.92 22.02
N THR A 436 12.14 -12.09 22.80
CA THR A 436 10.94 -12.47 23.53
C THR A 436 9.68 -12.08 22.78
N ILE A 437 8.83 -13.06 22.46
CA ILE A 437 7.54 -12.84 21.75
C ILE A 437 6.47 -12.27 22.69
N TRP A 438 6.48 -12.71 23.95
CA TRP A 438 5.48 -12.38 24.96
C TRP A 438 6.14 -11.94 26.26
N LEU A 439 5.63 -10.88 26.86
CA LEU A 439 6.01 -10.51 28.22
C LEU A 439 5.57 -11.61 29.21
N PRO A 440 6.17 -11.70 30.41
CA PRO A 440 5.80 -12.71 31.42
C PRO A 440 4.31 -12.73 31.80
N ASP A 441 3.60 -11.62 31.60
CA ASP A 441 2.17 -11.46 31.85
C ASP A 441 1.28 -11.84 30.63
N GLY A 442 1.89 -12.34 29.55
CA GLY A 442 1.20 -12.72 28.32
C GLY A 442 0.86 -11.56 27.39
N GLN A 443 1.27 -10.33 27.71
CA GLN A 443 1.04 -9.19 26.84
C GLN A 443 2.06 -9.13 25.69
N TRP A 444 1.64 -8.49 24.59
CA TRP A 444 2.55 -8.16 23.51
C TRP A 444 3.54 -7.09 23.99
N PRO A 445 4.84 -7.27 23.73
CA PRO A 445 5.83 -6.32 24.17
C PRO A 445 5.73 -5.02 23.33
N GLY A 446 6.09 -3.88 23.94
CA GLY A 446 5.97 -2.52 23.37
C GLY A 446 7.01 -2.20 22.28
N PRO A 447 7.55 -0.97 22.24
CA PRO A 447 8.80 -0.66 21.54
C PRO A 447 9.99 -1.46 22.08
N ASP A 448 11.08 -1.51 21.32
CA ASP A 448 12.34 -2.12 21.77
C ASP A 448 12.93 -1.38 23.00
N PRO A 449 13.57 -2.10 23.95
CA PRO A 449 14.27 -1.46 25.06
C PRO A 449 15.47 -0.64 24.55
N VAL A 450 15.95 0.29 25.39
CA VAL A 450 17.13 1.11 25.12
C VAL A 450 18.18 0.83 26.21
N PRO A 451 19.32 0.18 25.89
CA PRO A 451 19.68 -0.39 24.60
C PRO A 451 18.85 -1.65 24.25
N ALA A 452 18.82 -2.01 22.97
CA ALA A 452 18.13 -3.21 22.52
C ALA A 452 18.83 -4.49 23.00
N ASP A 453 18.04 -5.50 23.35
CA ASP A 453 18.45 -6.75 23.99
C ASP A 453 18.53 -7.96 23.03
N ALA A 454 17.78 -7.94 21.93
CA ALA A 454 17.84 -8.94 20.86
C ALA A 454 18.60 -8.41 19.61
N MET A 455 18.68 -9.16 18.52
CA MET A 455 18.94 -8.66 17.15
C MET A 455 17.64 -8.30 16.44
N ILE A 456 16.57 -9.07 16.67
CA ILE A 456 15.23 -8.76 16.15
C ILE A 456 14.76 -7.43 16.75
N ARG A 457 14.14 -6.59 15.91
CA ARG A 457 13.71 -5.23 16.26
C ARG A 457 12.23 -5.04 15.95
N ARG A 458 11.48 -4.56 16.95
CA ARG A 458 10.10 -4.07 16.77
C ARG A 458 10.09 -2.63 16.26
N ASN A 459 11.09 -1.84 16.61
CA ASN A 459 11.29 -0.50 16.07
C ASN A 459 11.79 -0.59 14.61
N GLY A 460 11.38 0.38 13.78
CA GLY A 460 11.75 0.40 12.36
C GLY A 460 11.04 -0.68 11.53
N THR A 461 9.88 -1.18 11.98
CA THR A 461 9.02 -2.12 11.25
C THR A 461 8.06 -1.44 10.27
N CYS A 462 8.14 -0.11 10.14
CA CYS A 462 7.37 0.70 9.21
C CYS A 462 7.43 0.18 7.76
N ASN A 463 6.29 0.25 7.08
CA ASN A 463 6.10 0.04 5.65
C ASN A 463 7.24 0.65 4.84
N ALA A 464 7.84 -0.12 3.94
CA ALA A 464 9.03 0.30 3.19
C ALA A 464 8.75 1.39 2.15
N TYR A 465 7.49 1.70 1.87
CA TYR A 465 7.11 2.85 1.02
C TYR A 465 6.89 4.14 1.82
N ALA A 466 7.02 4.10 3.14
CA ALA A 466 6.60 5.14 4.06
C ALA A 466 7.77 5.78 4.84
N TRP A 467 8.95 5.94 4.22
CA TRP A 467 10.14 6.56 4.82
C TRP A 467 10.52 7.91 4.19
N GLY A 468 9.67 8.44 3.31
CA GLY A 468 9.84 9.80 2.77
C GLY A 468 9.69 10.89 3.83
N ASP A 469 10.18 12.08 3.49
CA ASP A 469 10.21 13.23 4.40
C ASP A 469 8.84 13.92 4.53
N ARG A 470 7.97 13.80 3.51
CA ARG A 470 6.70 14.55 3.45
C ARG A 470 5.47 13.69 3.64
N GLN A 471 5.59 12.39 3.46
CA GLN A 471 4.53 11.42 3.70
C GLN A 471 4.03 11.46 5.14
N ILE A 472 2.73 11.28 5.33
CA ILE A 472 2.09 11.19 6.64
C ILE A 472 1.81 9.71 6.96
N ARG A 473 2.35 9.22 8.07
CA ARG A 473 2.32 7.81 8.45
C ARG A 473 1.30 7.58 9.55
N CYS A 474 0.30 6.73 9.28
CA CYS A 474 -0.78 6.43 10.21
C CYS A 474 -0.62 5.07 10.87
N GLY A 475 -0.64 5.05 12.20
CA GLY A 475 -0.82 3.85 13.00
C GLY A 475 -2.26 3.57 13.38
N ALA A 476 -2.46 2.40 13.97
CA ALA A 476 -3.74 1.96 14.52
C ALA A 476 -3.81 2.24 16.02
N ALA A 477 -4.72 3.10 16.44
CA ALA A 477 -5.07 3.31 17.83
C ALA A 477 -5.95 2.17 18.35
N LEU A 478 -5.76 1.86 19.63
CA LEU A 478 -6.46 0.83 20.37
C LEU A 478 -7.31 1.46 21.46
N GLY A 479 -8.59 1.08 21.55
CA GLY A 479 -9.48 1.51 22.62
C GLY A 479 -10.38 2.68 22.25
N SER A 480 -11.25 3.02 23.19
CA SER A 480 -12.27 4.06 23.02
C SER A 480 -11.65 5.42 22.70
N THR A 481 -12.37 6.23 21.92
CA THR A 481 -12.01 7.62 21.63
C THR A 481 -12.07 8.52 22.88
N LYS A 482 -12.66 8.03 23.98
CA LYS A 482 -12.82 8.74 25.27
C LYS A 482 -11.64 8.50 26.24
N GLU A 483 -10.81 7.48 26.01
CA GLU A 483 -9.68 7.15 26.90
C GLU A 483 -8.43 7.97 26.57
N LYS A 484 -7.89 8.70 27.56
CA LYS A 484 -6.71 9.57 27.38
C LYS A 484 -5.37 8.83 27.21
N LEU A 485 -5.36 7.50 27.36
CA LEU A 485 -4.15 6.70 27.13
C LEU A 485 -4.06 6.41 25.64
N ALA A 486 -3.09 6.99 24.92
CA ALA A 486 -2.80 6.56 23.56
C ALA A 486 -2.20 5.15 23.63
N ARG A 487 -3.07 4.16 23.45
CA ARG A 487 -2.68 2.79 23.17
C ARG A 487 -2.76 2.62 21.66
N PHE A 488 -1.78 1.93 21.10
CA PHE A 488 -1.83 1.49 19.71
C PHE A 488 -1.94 -0.02 19.65
N SER A 489 -2.56 -0.49 18.58
CA SER A 489 -2.83 -1.90 18.39
C SER A 489 -1.53 -2.69 18.36
N PRO A 490 -1.45 -3.89 18.99
CA PRO A 490 -0.19 -4.60 19.10
C PRO A 490 0.45 -5.03 17.77
N TYR A 491 -0.31 -5.06 16.68
CA TYR A 491 0.21 -5.32 15.34
C TYR A 491 0.83 -4.07 14.70
N SER A 492 0.47 -2.85 15.13
CA SER A 492 0.84 -1.61 14.46
C SER A 492 2.37 -1.50 14.42
N SER A 493 2.93 -1.49 13.21
CA SER A 493 4.36 -1.29 12.98
C SER A 493 4.83 0.03 13.60
N LEU A 494 6.13 0.11 13.87
CA LEU A 494 6.77 1.25 14.52
C LEU A 494 7.80 1.92 13.61
N LEU A 495 7.95 3.22 13.78
CA LEU A 495 9.07 4.02 13.30
C LEU A 495 10.36 3.63 14.06
N ARG A 496 11.52 4.15 13.63
CA ARG A 496 12.82 3.84 14.29
C ARG A 496 12.87 4.29 15.75
N ASP A 497 12.17 5.37 16.08
CA ASP A 497 12.04 5.92 17.43
C ASP A 497 11.02 5.16 18.30
N GLY A 498 10.37 4.13 17.78
CA GLY A 498 9.37 3.34 18.48
C GLY A 498 7.95 3.93 18.46
N MET A 499 7.72 5.03 17.74
CA MET A 499 6.37 5.59 17.57
C MET A 499 5.55 4.77 16.58
N ALA A 500 4.24 4.65 16.83
CA ALA A 500 3.32 3.92 15.97
C ALA A 500 2.87 4.71 14.72
N GLY A 501 3.57 5.78 14.35
CA GLY A 501 3.22 6.66 13.23
C GLY A 501 3.49 8.12 13.56
N ASP A 502 3.28 8.99 12.58
CA ASP A 502 3.21 10.44 12.81
C ASP A 502 1.93 10.80 13.57
N LEU A 503 0.85 10.09 13.22
CA LEU A 503 -0.45 10.15 13.87
C LEU A 503 -1.02 8.74 13.99
N VAL A 504 -2.03 8.59 14.84
CA VAL A 504 -2.84 7.35 14.92
C VAL A 504 -4.32 7.65 14.74
N ALA A 505 -5.05 6.68 14.20
CA ALA A 505 -6.50 6.72 14.08
C ALA A 505 -7.09 5.36 14.53
N PRO A 506 -8.39 5.27 14.86
CA PRO A 506 -8.99 4.03 15.38
C PRO A 506 -8.73 2.82 14.48
N GLY A 507 -8.05 1.80 15.00
CA GLY A 507 -7.89 0.51 14.31
C GLY A 507 -8.59 -0.64 15.04
N ASP A 508 -8.71 -0.54 16.37
CA ASP A 508 -9.39 -1.52 17.20
C ASP A 508 -10.15 -0.83 18.35
N CYS A 509 -11.36 -1.31 18.64
CA CYS A 509 -12.15 -0.84 19.78
C CYS A 509 -11.58 -1.27 21.15
N GLY A 510 -10.72 -2.29 21.20
CA GLY A 510 -10.02 -2.74 22.40
C GLY A 510 -9.30 -4.08 22.23
N MET A 511 -8.54 -4.52 23.23
CA MET A 511 -7.74 -5.76 23.14
C MET A 511 -8.59 -7.01 22.89
N ALA A 512 -9.76 -7.08 23.55
CA ALA A 512 -10.73 -8.16 23.40
C ALA A 512 -11.82 -7.86 22.36
N ARG A 513 -11.93 -6.62 21.88
CA ARG A 513 -12.88 -6.17 20.86
C ARG A 513 -12.10 -5.55 19.70
N ARG A 514 -11.43 -6.42 18.95
CA ARG A 514 -10.63 -6.01 17.80
C ARG A 514 -11.53 -5.54 16.66
N GLY A 515 -11.02 -4.58 15.90
CA GLY A 515 -11.59 -4.04 14.69
C GLY A 515 -12.49 -2.84 14.93
N VAL A 516 -12.79 -2.17 13.82
CA VAL A 516 -13.79 -1.11 13.70
C VAL A 516 -14.78 -1.46 12.59
N LEU A 517 -15.99 -0.94 12.67
CA LEU A 517 -16.99 -1.12 11.61
C LEU A 517 -16.62 -0.30 10.37
N ALA A 518 -16.64 -0.94 9.21
CA ALA A 518 -16.40 -0.33 7.91
C ALA A 518 -17.42 -0.82 6.86
N PRO A 519 -17.73 -0.01 5.83
CA PRO A 519 -18.64 -0.40 4.76
C PRO A 519 -18.13 -1.59 3.93
N GLY A 520 -19.08 -2.37 3.41
CA GLY A 520 -18.85 -3.43 2.44
C GLY A 520 -19.08 -2.97 0.99
N MET A 521 -19.22 -3.94 0.08
CA MET A 521 -19.40 -3.70 -1.36
C MET A 521 -20.81 -3.22 -1.72
N THR A 522 -21.81 -3.59 -0.94
CA THR A 522 -23.23 -3.31 -1.21
C THR A 522 -23.86 -2.43 -0.14
N ASP A 523 -24.97 -1.80 -0.50
CA ASP A 523 -25.72 -0.95 0.42
C ASP A 523 -26.21 -1.78 1.63
N GLY A 524 -25.72 -1.43 2.82
CA GLY A 524 -26.05 -2.10 4.08
C GLY A 524 -25.09 -3.22 4.50
N ALA A 525 -24.17 -3.63 3.64
CA ALA A 525 -23.08 -4.52 4.06
C ALA A 525 -22.09 -3.75 4.96
N MET A 526 -21.80 -4.33 6.12
CA MET A 526 -20.82 -3.81 7.08
C MET A 526 -19.89 -4.93 7.50
N GLN A 527 -18.61 -4.61 7.63
CA GLN A 527 -17.56 -5.54 8.06
C GLN A 527 -16.83 -5.00 9.28
N LEU A 528 -16.36 -5.90 10.13
CA LEU A 528 -15.47 -5.58 11.24
C LEU A 528 -14.03 -5.79 10.76
N VAL A 529 -13.24 -4.72 10.74
CA VAL A 529 -11.89 -4.73 10.17
C VAL A 529 -10.88 -4.19 11.18
N SER A 530 -9.79 -4.92 11.37
CA SER A 530 -8.61 -4.47 12.12
C SER A 530 -7.47 -4.18 11.16
N GLY A 531 -6.67 -3.15 11.45
CA GLY A 531 -5.44 -2.89 10.73
C GLY A 531 -5.05 -1.42 10.69
N THR A 532 -3.79 -1.14 10.40
CA THR A 532 -3.36 0.21 10.03
C THR A 532 -4.02 0.66 8.72
N SER A 533 -4.37 -0.28 7.83
CA SER A 533 -5.09 -0.01 6.59
C SER A 533 -6.52 0.51 6.78
N ILE A 534 -7.14 0.34 7.97
CA ILE A 534 -8.44 0.95 8.27
C ILE A 534 -8.32 2.23 9.12
N ALA A 535 -7.20 2.42 9.80
CA ALA A 535 -6.86 3.66 10.50
C ALA A 535 -6.47 4.78 9.51
N THR A 536 -5.60 4.49 8.54
CA THR A 536 -5.14 5.44 7.51
C THR A 536 -6.26 6.19 6.76
N PRO A 537 -7.33 5.54 6.29
CA PRO A 537 -8.41 6.26 5.61
C PRO A 537 -9.20 7.17 6.55
N GLN A 538 -9.25 6.88 7.86
CA GLN A 538 -9.82 7.82 8.83
C GLN A 538 -8.92 9.06 8.99
N LEU A 539 -7.60 8.90 9.07
CA LEU A 539 -6.70 10.06 9.05
C LEU A 539 -6.85 10.87 7.77
N THR A 540 -6.98 10.20 6.62
CA THR A 540 -7.27 10.84 5.33
C THR A 540 -8.55 11.68 5.39
N ARG A 541 -9.63 11.11 5.91
CA ARG A 541 -10.92 11.78 6.08
C ARG A 541 -10.82 13.01 6.97
N TRP A 542 -10.14 12.89 8.11
CA TRP A 542 -9.93 14.01 9.02
C TRP A 542 -9.15 15.14 8.34
N LEU A 543 -8.03 14.81 7.68
CA LEU A 543 -7.18 15.79 7.01
C LEU A 543 -7.92 16.48 5.86
N ALA A 544 -8.65 15.72 5.04
CA ALA A 544 -9.46 16.27 3.96
C ALA A 544 -10.53 17.22 4.49
N GLY A 545 -11.17 16.88 5.61
CA GLY A 545 -12.13 17.76 6.28
C GLY A 545 -11.51 19.07 6.79
N GLN A 546 -10.30 19.03 7.37
CA GLN A 546 -9.59 20.24 7.78
C GLN A 546 -9.24 21.13 6.58
N LEU A 547 -8.74 20.54 5.50
CA LEU A 547 -8.34 21.26 4.29
C LEU A 547 -9.56 21.85 3.56
N ALA A 548 -10.68 21.13 3.48
CA ALA A 548 -11.93 21.64 2.93
C ALA A 548 -12.51 22.80 3.77
N ALA A 549 -12.26 22.80 5.09
CA ALA A 549 -12.60 23.89 5.99
C ALA A 549 -11.64 25.11 5.91
N GLY A 550 -10.65 25.09 5.01
CA GLY A 550 -9.72 26.19 4.77
C GLY A 550 -8.40 26.11 5.54
N ALA A 551 -8.07 24.98 6.17
CA ALA A 551 -6.77 24.81 6.80
C ALA A 551 -5.63 24.87 5.76
N GLY A 552 -4.60 25.68 6.03
CA GLY A 552 -3.45 25.88 5.13
C GLY A 552 -2.28 24.93 5.40
N PHE A 553 -2.52 23.65 5.63
CA PHE A 553 -1.44 22.69 5.95
C PHE A 553 -0.64 22.35 4.69
N ALA A 554 0.61 22.82 4.63
CA ALA A 554 1.55 22.56 3.53
C ALA A 554 2.59 21.48 3.86
N THR A 555 2.74 21.12 5.13
CA THR A 555 3.80 20.19 5.60
C THR A 555 3.26 19.16 6.58
N ARG A 556 3.95 18.01 6.67
CA ARG A 556 3.69 16.95 7.65
C ARG A 556 3.64 17.49 9.08
N ASP A 557 4.61 18.33 9.46
CA ASP A 557 4.72 18.86 10.83
C ASP A 557 3.54 19.76 11.20
N GLN A 558 3.01 20.55 10.25
CA GLN A 558 1.80 21.34 10.47
C GLN A 558 0.57 20.46 10.72
N VAL A 559 0.46 19.32 10.01
CA VAL A 559 -0.62 18.36 10.24
C VAL A 559 -0.51 17.72 11.62
N ILE A 560 0.70 17.29 12.03
CA ILE A 560 0.96 16.73 13.36
C ILE A 560 0.63 17.76 14.45
N ALA A 561 1.09 19.00 14.28
CA ALA A 561 0.83 20.08 15.23
C ALA A 561 -0.66 20.39 15.38
N ALA A 562 -1.40 20.40 14.27
CA ALA A 562 -2.85 20.60 14.29
C ALA A 562 -3.59 19.46 15.02
N ALA A 563 -3.20 18.21 14.78
CA ALA A 563 -3.80 17.07 15.48
C ALA A 563 -3.50 17.09 16.99
N ARG A 564 -2.27 17.46 17.38
CA ARG A 564 -1.89 17.65 18.78
C ARG A 564 -2.70 18.78 19.45
N ALA A 565 -2.88 19.89 18.74
CA ALA A 565 -3.67 21.03 19.22
C ALA A 565 -5.17 20.70 19.37
N ALA A 566 -5.70 19.82 18.52
CA ALA A 566 -7.10 19.37 18.62
C ALA A 566 -7.36 18.52 19.88
N ARG A 567 -6.32 17.91 20.48
CA ARG A 567 -6.43 17.05 21.67
C ARG A 567 -5.31 17.33 22.68
N PRO A 568 -5.31 18.50 23.34
CA PRO A 568 -4.24 18.86 24.26
C PRO A 568 -4.16 17.87 25.44
N GLY A 569 -2.92 17.51 25.81
CA GLY A 569 -2.64 16.58 26.92
C GLY A 569 -2.75 15.09 26.58
N TRP A 570 -3.04 14.73 25.33
CA TRP A 570 -2.91 13.35 24.84
C TRP A 570 -1.43 13.04 24.51
N PRO A 571 -0.93 11.84 24.81
CA PRO A 571 0.45 11.46 24.50
C PRO A 571 0.64 11.28 22.99
N ASP A 572 1.89 11.41 22.55
CA ASP A 572 2.26 11.14 21.16
C ASP A 572 2.26 9.61 20.86
N PRO A 573 2.03 9.22 19.59
CA PRO A 573 1.62 10.09 18.47
C PRO A 573 0.17 10.59 18.63
N PRO A 574 -0.15 11.81 18.15
CA PRO A 574 -1.48 12.39 18.30
C PRO A 574 -2.54 11.53 17.61
N ARG A 575 -3.68 11.35 18.29
CA ARG A 575 -4.82 10.57 17.80
C ARG A 575 -5.86 11.46 17.12
N VAL A 576 -6.30 11.09 15.92
CA VAL A 576 -7.44 11.69 15.23
C VAL A 576 -8.62 10.73 15.19
N ASP A 577 -9.83 11.24 15.40
CA ASP A 577 -11.07 10.45 15.43
C ASP A 577 -12.16 11.18 14.64
N PRO A 578 -12.15 11.12 13.29
CA PRO A 578 -13.19 11.76 12.50
C PRO A 578 -14.55 11.07 12.69
N GLU A 579 -15.62 11.82 12.49
CA GLU A 579 -16.97 11.28 12.49
C GLU A 579 -17.22 10.35 11.29
N LEU A 580 -17.80 9.18 11.56
CA LEU A 580 -18.23 8.22 10.54
C LEU A 580 -19.77 8.07 10.53
N PRO A 581 -20.43 8.05 9.35
CA PRO A 581 -21.89 8.00 9.24
C PRO A 581 -22.55 6.76 9.89
N TRP A 582 -21.82 5.66 10.01
CA TRP A 582 -22.31 4.38 10.53
C TRP A 582 -21.84 4.08 11.95
N GLN A 583 -21.13 5.00 12.60
CA GLN A 583 -20.84 4.85 14.02
C GLN A 583 -22.14 5.07 14.81
N ILE A 584 -22.58 4.02 15.50
CA ILE A 584 -23.66 4.13 16.48
C ILE A 584 -23.12 5.00 17.61
N ARG A 585 -23.71 6.20 17.80
CA ARG A 585 -23.37 7.06 18.93
C ARG A 585 -23.90 6.40 20.20
N GLU A 586 -22.99 6.01 21.09
CA GLU A 586 -23.31 5.59 22.46
C GLU A 586 -23.78 6.75 23.33
#